data_AF-A0A7T8KD23-F1
#
_entry.id   AF-A0A7T8KD23-F1
#
_cell.length_a   1.000
_cell.length_b   1.000
_cell.length_c   1.000
_cell.angle_alpha   90.00
_cell.angle_beta   90.00
_cell.angle_gamma   90.00
#
_symmetry.space_group_name_H-M   'P 1'
#
loop_
_entity.id
_entity.type
_entity.pdbx_description
1 polymer ?
#
loop_
_entity_poly.entity_id
_entity_poly.type
_entity_poly.pdbx_seq_one_letter_code
_entity_poly.pdbx_strand_id
1 'polypeptide(L)' 'MYFIQEGIVDIVMSTGIVATSLSDGSYFGEICLLTNARRVASVRAETYCNLFSLTVDNFNSVLEMYPLMRRTMESVAAE' A
#
# COMPACT_ATOMS: atom_id res chain seq x y z
N MET A 1 5.47 0.65 3.20
CA MET A 1 4.59 0.09 2.16
C MET A 1 4.85 -1.41 2.06
N TYR A 2 3.87 -2.18 1.61
CA TYR A 2 4.03 -3.62 1.42
C TYR A 2 3.64 -4.02 0.01
N PHE A 3 4.41 -4.91 -0.61
CA PHE A 3 4.08 -5.54 -1.88
C PHE A 3 3.71 -7.00 -1.64
N ILE A 4 2.66 -7.47 -2.30
CA ILE A 4 2.17 -8.84 -2.19
C ILE A 4 2.90 -9.69 -3.21
N GLN A 5 3.78 -10.57 -2.73
CA GLN A 5 4.39 -11.58 -3.58
C GLN A 5 3.41 -12.74 -3.82
N GLU A 6 2.78 -13.20 -2.76
CA GLU A 6 1.83 -14.32 -2.77
C GLU A 6 0.86 -14.18 -1.59
N GLY A 7 -0.43 -14.42 -1.83
CA GLY A 7 -1.48 -14.41 -0.81
C GLY A 7 -2.56 -13.37 -1.04
N ILE A 8 -3.58 -13.38 -0.19
CA ILE A 8 -4.74 -12.49 -0.30
C ILE A 8 -4.89 -11.70 1.01
N VAL A 9 -5.08 -10.39 0.86
CA VAL A 9 -5.33 -9.46 1.97
C VAL A 9 -6.61 -8.67 1.75
N ASP A 10 -7.41 -8.53 2.80
CA ASP A 10 -8.60 -7.69 2.83
C ASP A 10 -8.25 -6.28 3.33
N ILE A 11 -8.77 -5.28 2.64
CA ILE A 11 -8.82 -3.90 3.11
C ILE A 11 -10.12 -3.70 3.87
N VAL A 12 -10.01 -3.54 5.18
CA VAL A 12 -11.13 -3.39 6.12
C VAL A 12 -11.22 -1.93 6.56
N MET A 13 -12.36 -1.32 6.27
CA MET A 13 -12.67 0.05 6.72
C MET A 13 -12.88 0.08 8.25
N SER A 14 -12.82 1.27 8.86
CA SER A 14 -13.07 1.42 10.30
C SER A 14 -14.46 0.95 10.74
N THR A 15 -15.40 0.85 9.81
CA THR A 15 -16.76 0.33 10.03
C THR A 15 -16.82 -1.21 10.10
N GLY A 16 -15.70 -1.91 9.84
CA GLY A 16 -15.62 -3.37 9.78
C GLY A 16 -16.03 -3.97 8.43
N ILE A 17 -16.42 -3.13 7.45
CA ILE A 17 -16.75 -3.56 6.09
C ILE A 17 -15.47 -3.79 5.29
N VAL A 18 -15.40 -4.92 4.59
CA VAL A 18 -14.35 -5.18 3.60
C VAL A 18 -14.63 -4.32 2.37
N ALA A 19 -13.75 -3.37 2.08
CA ALA A 19 -13.87 -2.50 0.93
C ALA A 19 -13.42 -3.20 -0.35
N THR A 20 -12.30 -3.92 -0.28
CA THR A 20 -11.72 -4.68 -1.39
C THR A 20 -10.73 -5.71 -0.86
N SER A 21 -10.37 -6.68 -1.71
CA SER A 21 -9.32 -7.67 -1.43
C SER A 21 -8.24 -7.55 -2.49
N LEU A 22 -6.98 -7.56 -2.05
CA LEU A 22 -5.80 -7.48 -2.90
C LEU A 22 -5.10 -8.84 -2.94
N SER A 23 -4.54 -9.17 -4.08
CA SER A 23 -3.82 -10.43 -4.32
C SER A 23 -2.43 -10.16 -4.93
N ASP A 24 -1.74 -11.25 -5.27
CA ASP A 24 -0.42 -11.28 -5.88
C ASP A 24 -0.16 -10.15 -6.90
N GLY A 25 0.98 -9.47 -6.78
CA GLY A 25 1.36 -8.34 -7.63
C GLY A 25 0.77 -6.99 -7.21
N SER A 26 -0.20 -6.97 -6.28
CA SER A 26 -0.73 -5.73 -5.71
C SER A 26 0.17 -5.21 -4.58
N TYR A 27 -0.02 -3.95 -4.20
CA TYR A 27 0.67 -3.32 -3.07
C TYR A 27 -0.33 -2.50 -2.23
N PHE A 28 0.05 -2.23 -0.98
CA PHE A 28 -0.77 -1.44 -0.08
C PHE A 28 0.06 -0.61 0.92
N GLY A 29 -0.59 0.42 1.46
CA GLY A 29 -0.03 1.30 2.48
C GLY A 29 0.77 2.48 1.92
N GLU A 30 0.63 2.75 0.62
CA GLU A 30 1.17 3.91 -0.10
C GLU A 30 0.46 5.20 0.26
N ILE A 31 -0.86 5.19 0.46
CA ILE A 31 -1.65 6.40 0.76
C ILE A 31 -1.12 7.10 2.02
N CYS A 32 -0.81 6.34 3.07
CA CYS A 32 -0.27 6.89 4.33
C CYS A 32 1.10 7.56 4.13
N LEU A 33 1.92 7.05 3.20
CA LEU A 33 3.24 7.60 2.91
C LEU A 33 3.16 8.85 2.04
N LEU A 34 2.24 8.89 1.09
CA LEU A 34 2.07 10.01 0.16
C LEU A 34 1.34 11.19 0.81
N THR A 35 0.32 10.93 1.61
CA THR A 35 -0.49 11.97 2.26
C THR A 35 0.07 12.43 3.60
N ASN A 36 1.10 11.76 4.13
CA ASN A 36 1.60 11.93 5.50
C ASN A 36 0.49 11.86 6.57
N ALA A 37 -0.64 11.23 6.25
CA ALA A 37 -1.82 11.13 7.10
C ALA A 37 -1.86 9.78 7.83
N ARG A 38 -2.79 9.67 8.78
CA ARG A 38 -3.07 8.40 9.48
C ARG A 38 -3.59 7.35 8.48
N ARG A 39 -3.34 6.07 8.76
CA ARG A 39 -3.87 4.97 7.92
C ARG A 39 -5.38 5.08 7.76
N VAL A 40 -5.83 5.08 6.51
CA VAL A 40 -7.24 5.26 6.13
C VAL A 40 -8.04 3.96 6.31
N ALA A 41 -7.40 2.82 6.11
CA ALA A 41 -8.01 1.50 6.26
C ALA A 41 -7.06 0.52 6.98
N SER A 42 -7.64 -0.51 7.59
CA SER A 42 -6.92 -1.66 8.15
C SER A 42 -6.72 -2.71 7.07
N VAL A 43 -5.61 -3.46 7.13
CA VAL A 43 -5.34 -4.55 6.20
C VAL A 43 -5.24 -5.84 7.00
N ARG A 44 -5.99 -6.86 6.60
CA ARG A 44 -6.03 -8.17 7.26
C ARG A 44 -5.67 -9.24 6.25
N ALA A 45 -4.71 -10.09 6.59
CA ALA A 45 -4.42 -11.26 5.77
C ALA A 45 -5.57 -12.27 5.85
N GLU A 46 -6.11 -12.66 4.69
CA GLU A 46 -7.11 -13.73 4.59
C GLU A 46 -6.41 -15.10 4.53
N THR A 47 -5.26 -15.15 3.86
CA THR A 47 -4.42 -16.36 3.73
C THR A 47 -3.01 -16.12 4.25
N TYR A 48 -2.16 -17.15 4.23
CA TYR A 48 -0.73 -16.95 4.45
C TYR A 48 -0.16 -16.06 3.36
N CYS A 49 0.42 -14.92 3.74
CA CYS A 49 0.90 -13.91 2.81
C CYS A 49 2.41 -13.77 2.88
N ASN A 50 3.06 -13.80 1.71
CA ASN A 50 4.45 -13.42 1.53
C ASN A 50 4.51 -11.98 1.04
N LEU A 51 5.13 -11.11 1.82
CA LEU A 51 5.14 -9.66 1.58
C LEU A 51 6.57 -9.12 1.56
N PHE A 52 6.82 -8.17 0.65
CA PHE A 52 8.02 -7.32 0.71
C PHE A 52 7.70 -6.02 1.41
N SER A 53 8.39 -5.72 2.52
CA SER A 53 8.26 -4.45 3.22
C SER A 53 9.27 -3.42 2.72
N LEU A 54 8.79 -2.24 2.35
CA LEU A 54 9.62 -1.07 2.07
C LEU A 54 9.41 -0.02 3.17
N THR A 55 10.52 0.40 3.80
CA THR A 55 10.52 1.44 4.83
C THR A 55 10.28 2.82 4.24
N VAL A 56 9.83 3.76 5.08
CA VAL A 56 9.53 5.14 4.65
C VAL A 56 10.77 5.85 4.14
N ASP A 57 11.91 5.66 4.82
CA ASP A 57 13.18 6.29 4.43
C ASP A 57 13.62 5.84 3.04
N ASN A 58 13.61 4.52 2.79
CA ASN A 58 13.97 3.96 1.48
C ASN A 58 12.98 4.37 0.39
N PHE A 59 11.68 4.42 0.72
CA PHE A 59 10.65 4.89 -0.22
C PHE A 59 10.90 6.34 -0.65
N ASN A 60 11.14 7.24 0.31
CA ASN A 60 11.42 8.64 0.02
C ASN A 60 12.70 8.82 -0.81
N SER A 61 13.79 8.12 -0.46
CA SER A 61 15.03 8.17 -1.24
C SER A 61 14.84 7.71 -2.69
N VAL A 62 14.05 6.65 -2.93
CA VAL A 62 13.75 6.19 -4.29
C VAL A 62 12.90 7.21 -5.05
N LEU A 63 11.89 7.80 -4.40
CA LEU A 63 11.04 8.82 -5.03
C LEU A 63 11.78 10.13 -5.33
N GLU A 64 12.83 10.46 -4.59
CA GLU A 64 13.72 11.59 -4.90
C GLU A 64 14.55 11.33 -6.16
N MET A 65 15.04 10.09 -6.34
CA MET A 65 15.81 9.70 -7.53
C MET A 65 14.93 9.55 -8.78
N TYR A 66 13.67 9.16 -8.62
CA TYR A 66 12.74 8.88 -9.72
C TYR A 66 11.46 9.73 -9.64
N PRO A 67 11.52 11.03 -10.00
CA PRO A 67 10.40 11.96 -9.86
C PRO A 67 9.20 11.62 -10.76
N LEU A 68 9.41 10.89 -11.86
CA LEU A 68 8.30 10.43 -12.71
C LEU A 68 7.45 9.38 -11.99
N MET A 69 8.10 8.43 -11.30
CA MET A 69 7.42 7.37 -10.54
C MET A 69 6.59 7.97 -9.40
N ARG A 70 7.10 9.02 -8.74
CA ARG A 70 6.34 9.78 -7.73
C ARG A 70 4.98 10.25 -8.26
N ARG A 71 4.94 10.87 -9.45
CA ARG A 71 3.69 11.35 -10.04
C ARG A 71 2.72 10.22 -10.34
N THR A 72 3.22 9.10 -10.86
CA THR A 72 2.38 7.92 -11.14
C THR A 72 1.78 7.35 -9.85
N MET A 73 2.57 7.26 -8.77
CA MET A 73 2.06 6.80 -7.48
C MET A 73 1.06 7.79 -6.86
N GLU A 74 1.30 9.09 -6.98
CA GLU A 74 0.38 10.13 -6.54
C GLU A 74 -0.96 10.07 -7.29
N SER A 75 -0.96 9.78 -8.60
CA SER A 75 -2.20 9.61 -9.35
C SER A 75 -3.01 8.38 -8.92
N VAL A 76 -2.34 7.27 -8.60
CA VAL A 76 -3.02 6.05 -8.14
C VAL A 76 -3.58 6.21 -6.72
N ALA A 77 -2.91 6.99 -5.86
CA ALA A 77 -3.39 7.26 -4.51
C ALA A 77 -4.55 8.27 -4.44
N ALA A 78 -4.78 9.02 -5.51
CA ALA A 78 -5.89 9.96 -5.63
C ALA A 78 -7.18 9.32 -6.18
N GLU A 79 -7.08 8.10 -6.70
CA GLU A 79 -8.18 7.28 -7.22
C GLU A 79 -8.75 6.37 -6.11
#